data_AF-A0A9I9CE43-F1
#
_entry.id   AF-A0A9I9CE43-F1
#
_cell.length_a   1.000
_cell.length_b   1.000
_cell.length_c   1.000
_cell.angle_alpha   90.00
_cell.angle_beta   90.00
_cell.angle_gamma   90.00
#
_symmetry.space_group_name_H-M   'P 1'
#
loop_
_entity.id
_entity.type
_entity.pdbx_description
1 polymer ?
#
loop_
_entity_poly.entity_id
_entity_poly.type
_entity_poly.pdbx_seq_one_letter_code
_entity_poly.pdbx_strand_id
1 'polypeptide(L)'
;MALADLMANSSPPCHHNVAPSSSKRKRREAREVRRKVQKLRWVVPGGRGLRREHLFARTAYYILHLKLKVCALESVLKLQGSH
;
A
#
# COMPACT_ATOMS: atom_id res chain seq x y z
N MET A 1 -56.94 16.17 -28.63
CA MET A 1 -56.83 15.04 -27.68
C MET A 1 -55.71 14.14 -28.17
N ALA A 2 -54.55 14.22 -27.52
CA ALA A 2 -53.31 13.60 -27.96
C ALA A 2 -53.29 12.10 -27.60
N LEU A 3 -53.29 11.24 -28.62
CA LEU A 3 -53.01 9.80 -28.52
C LEU A 3 -51.50 9.54 -28.60
N ALA A 4 -50.70 10.29 -27.85
CA ALA A 4 -49.23 10.15 -27.84
C ALA A 4 -48.63 9.87 -26.45
N ASP A 5 -49.41 10.04 -25.37
CA ASP A 5 -48.86 10.03 -24.00
C ASP A 5 -48.93 8.68 -23.28
N LEU A 6 -49.13 7.55 -23.97
CA LEU A 6 -49.28 6.23 -23.32
C LEU A 6 -48.16 5.22 -23.62
N MET A 7 -46.94 5.67 -23.92
CA MET A 7 -45.78 4.76 -24.12
C MET A 7 -44.47 5.23 -23.47
N ALA A 8 -44.52 6.20 -22.55
CA ALA A 8 -43.30 6.82 -21.99
C ALA A 8 -42.86 6.33 -20.60
N ASN A 9 -43.45 5.25 -20.04
CA ASN A 9 -43.11 4.81 -18.68
C ASN A 9 -43.10 3.29 -18.53
N SER A 10 -42.06 2.63 -19.02
CA SER A 10 -41.59 1.33 -18.49
C SER A 10 -40.26 0.94 -19.14
N SER A 11 -39.17 1.59 -18.74
CA SER A 11 -37.84 1.02 -18.88
C SER A 11 -37.12 1.15 -17.54
N PRO A 12 -36.77 0.03 -16.88
CA PRO A 12 -36.01 0.09 -15.64
C PRO A 12 -34.62 0.68 -15.92
N PRO A 13 -34.03 1.46 -14.99
CA PRO A 13 -32.66 1.91 -15.16
C PRO A 13 -31.76 0.67 -15.17
N CYS A 14 -31.14 0.43 -16.33
CA CYS A 14 -30.13 -0.62 -16.47
C CYS A 14 -28.97 -0.27 -15.54
N HIS A 15 -28.95 -0.84 -14.34
CA HIS A 15 -27.80 -0.81 -13.45
C HIS A 15 -26.72 -1.70 -14.05
N HIS A 16 -25.94 -1.15 -14.98
CA HIS A 16 -24.74 -1.79 -15.48
C HIS A 16 -23.77 -1.94 -14.31
N ASN A 17 -23.73 -3.13 -13.71
CA ASN A 17 -22.62 -3.55 -12.86
C ASN A 17 -21.38 -3.65 -13.75
N VAL A 18 -20.72 -2.50 -13.97
CA VAL A 18 -19.42 -2.45 -14.66
C VAL A 18 -18.42 -3.10 -13.71
N ALA A 19 -18.23 -4.41 -13.87
CA ALA A 19 -17.12 -5.14 -13.28
C ALA A 19 -15.85 -4.30 -13.52
N PRO A 20 -15.05 -4.01 -12.48
CA PRO A 20 -13.91 -3.14 -12.62
C PRO A 20 -12.95 -3.76 -13.63
N SER A 21 -12.86 -3.16 -14.82
CA SER A 21 -11.89 -3.55 -15.83
C SER A 21 -10.49 -3.58 -15.21
N SER A 22 -9.68 -4.57 -15.57
CA SER A 22 -8.33 -4.83 -15.05
C SER A 22 -7.46 -3.56 -14.92
N SER A 23 -7.65 -2.60 -15.83
CA SER A 23 -7.03 -1.28 -15.82
C SER A 23 -7.36 -0.41 -14.59
N LYS A 24 -8.60 -0.47 -14.07
CA LYS A 24 -9.01 0.23 -12.84
C LYS A 24 -8.31 -0.37 -11.62
N ARG A 25 -8.14 -1.69 -11.58
CA ARG A 25 -7.44 -2.41 -10.50
C ARG A 25 -5.96 -2.02 -10.45
N LYS A 26 -5.27 -2.04 -11.60
CA LYS A 26 -3.85 -1.66 -11.72
C LYS A 26 -3.58 -0.22 -11.25
N ARG A 27 -4.50 0.71 -11.53
CA ARG A 27 -4.41 2.10 -11.04
C ARG A 27 -4.52 2.21 -9.53
N ARG A 28 -5.39 1.41 -8.90
CA ARG A 28 -5.53 1.39 -7.42
C ARG A 28 -4.27 0.86 -6.76
N GLU A 29 -3.73 -0.24 -7.28
CA GLU A 29 -2.49 -0.84 -6.79
C GLU A 29 -1.31 0.13 -6.89
N ALA A 30 -1.13 0.80 -8.04
CA ALA A 30 -0.07 1.79 -8.20
C ALA A 30 -0.18 2.95 -7.20
N ARG A 31 -1.41 3.40 -6.87
CA ARG A 31 -1.64 4.43 -5.83
C ARG A 31 -1.28 3.92 -4.45
N GLU A 32 -1.59 2.66 -4.15
CA GLU A 32 -1.26 2.04 -2.87
C GLU A 32 0.25 1.88 -2.70
N VAL A 33 0.95 1.38 -3.73
CA VAL A 33 2.42 1.28 -3.74
C VAL A 33 3.05 2.65 -3.51
N ARG A 34 2.55 3.71 -4.15
CA ARG A 34 3.04 5.08 -3.91
C ARG A 34 2.87 5.52 -2.45
N ARG A 35 1.74 5.22 -1.82
CA ARG A 35 1.51 5.51 -0.39
C ARG A 35 2.46 4.72 0.51
N LYS A 36 2.67 3.44 0.23
CA LYS A 36 3.61 2.57 0.97
C LYS A 36 5.06 3.06 0.84
N VAL A 37 5.50 3.42 -0.37
CA VAL A 37 6.82 3.99 -0.60
C VAL A 37 6.97 5.34 0.11
N GLN A 38 5.94 6.18 0.11
CA GLN A 38 5.98 7.44 0.86
C GLN A 38 6.14 7.19 2.36
N LYS A 39 5.38 6.25 2.93
CA LYS A 39 5.52 5.87 4.35
C LYS A 39 6.92 5.33 4.64
N LEU A 40 7.46 4.50 3.75
CA LEU A 40 8.80 3.92 3.91
C LEU A 40 9.89 4.99 4.00
N ARG A 41 9.79 6.08 3.21
CA ARG A 41 10.73 7.21 3.26
C ARG A 41 10.78 7.91 4.62
N TRP A 42 9.68 7.92 5.36
CA TRP A 42 9.61 8.54 6.69
C TRP A 42 10.18 7.66 7.78
N VAL A 43 10.01 6.33 7.67
CA VAL A 43 10.42 5.37 8.71
C VAL A 43 11.91 5.01 8.58
N VAL A 44 12.46 5.00 7.37
CA VAL A 44 13.85 4.62 7.13
C VAL A 44 14.78 5.82 7.41
N PRO A 45 15.79 5.67 8.30
CA PRO A 45 16.76 6.72 8.55
C PRO A 45 17.54 7.13 7.29
N GLY A 46 17.50 8.43 6.97
CA GLY A 46 18.05 8.98 5.72
C GLY A 46 17.22 8.67 4.47
N GLY A 47 15.96 8.19 4.62
CA GLY A 47 15.07 7.81 3.52
C GLY A 47 14.44 8.98 2.76
N ARG A 48 14.37 10.18 3.36
CA ARG A 48 13.86 11.39 2.70
C ARG A 48 14.76 11.77 1.52
N GLY A 49 14.17 12.10 0.38
CA GLY A 49 14.90 12.49 -0.83
C GLY A 49 15.50 11.33 -1.65
N LEU A 50 15.57 10.11 -1.12
CA LEU A 50 16.12 8.97 -1.88
C LEU A 50 15.22 8.56 -3.05
N ARG A 51 15.85 8.28 -4.20
CA ARG A 51 15.22 7.54 -5.31
C ARG A 51 14.77 6.15 -4.84
N ARG A 52 13.81 5.54 -5.54
CA ARG A 52 13.17 4.28 -5.09
C ARG A 52 14.17 3.14 -4.94
N GLU A 53 15.09 3.02 -5.88
CA GLU A 53 16.09 1.95 -5.92
C GLU A 53 16.99 2.01 -4.67
N HIS A 54 17.48 3.21 -4.37
CA HIS A 54 18.30 3.49 -3.20
C HIS A 54 17.52 3.36 -1.89
N LEU A 55 16.25 3.77 -1.87
CA LEU A 55 15.38 3.61 -0.71
C LEU A 55 15.20 2.15 -0.33
N PHE A 56 15.02 1.26 -1.31
CA PHE A 56 14.86 -0.18 -1.04
C PHE A 56 16.16 -0.81 -0.55
N ALA A 57 17.30 -0.48 -1.16
CA ALA A 57 18.60 -0.93 -0.66
C ALA A 57 18.86 -0.44 0.78
N ARG A 58 18.58 0.84 1.05
CA ARG A 58 18.70 1.43 2.41
C ARG A 58 17.77 0.75 3.40
N THR A 59 16.55 0.41 2.97
CA THR A 59 15.59 -0.34 3.78
C THR A 59 16.14 -1.71 4.15
N ALA A 60 16.68 -2.46 3.19
CA ALA A 60 17.26 -3.78 3.44
C ALA A 60 18.40 -3.72 4.46
N TYR A 61 19.31 -2.76 4.31
CA TYR A 61 20.38 -2.51 5.27
C TYR A 61 19.83 -2.17 6.66
N TYR A 62 18.81 -1.31 6.72
CA TYR A 62 18.22 -0.90 7.99
C TYR A 62 17.51 -2.04 8.72
N ILE A 63 16.80 -2.91 7.99
CA ILE A 63 16.21 -4.13 8.55
C ILE A 63 17.30 -5.03 9.15
N LEU A 64 18.39 -5.28 8.41
CA LEU A 64 19.50 -6.07 8.90
C LEU A 64 20.11 -5.46 10.18
N HIS A 65 20.34 -4.15 10.18
CA HIS A 65 20.88 -3.43 11.34
C HIS A 65 19.97 -3.56 12.57
N LEU A 66 18.66 -3.43 12.41
CA LEU A 66 17.72 -3.62 13.52
C LEU A 66 17.74 -5.05 14.06
N LYS A 67 17.75 -6.06 13.18
CA LYS A 67 17.84 -7.47 13.60
C LYS A 67 19.11 -7.73 14.40
N LEU A 68 20.25 -7.22 13.94
CA LEU A 68 21.52 -7.36 14.65
C LEU A 68 21.48 -6.70 16.04
N LYS A 69 20.90 -5.49 16.15
CA LYS A 69 20.74 -4.83 17.45
C LYS A 69 19.89 -5.66 18.43
N VAL A 70 18.76 -6.19 17.95
CA VAL A 70 17.88 -7.03 18.78
C VAL A 70 18.62 -8.30 19.22
N CYS A 71 19.27 -9.01 18.31
CA CYS A 71 20.05 -10.20 18.65
C CYS A 71 21.14 -9.91 19.68
N ALA A 72 21.89 -8.80 19.53
CA ALA A 72 22.92 -8.42 20.49
C ALA A 72 22.34 -8.13 21.88
N LEU A 73 21.22 -7.40 21.96
CA LEU A 73 20.55 -7.09 23.23
C LEU A 73 20.00 -8.36 23.91
N GLU A 74 19.38 -9.25 23.15
CA GLU A 74 18.89 -10.54 23.66
C GLU A 74 20.03 -11.41 24.19
N SER A 75 21.19 -11.43 23.50
CA SER A 75 22.37 -12.14 23.99
C SER A 75 22.86 -11.60 25.32
N VAL A 76 22.91 -10.27 25.48
CA VAL A 76 23.33 -9.65 26.75
C VAL A 76 22.33 -9.96 27.88
N LEU A 77 21.03 -9.85 27.61
CA LEU A 77 19.98 -10.19 28.58
C LEU A 77 20.06 -11.65 29.03
N LYS A 78 20.32 -12.59 28.11
CA LYS A 78 20.50 -14.02 28.45
C LYS A 78 21.69 -14.25 29.36
N LEU A 79 22.79 -13.52 29.16
CA LEU A 79 23.96 -13.60 30.02
C LEU A 79 23.68 -13.02 31.42
N GLN A 80 22.85 -11.98 31.52
CA GLN A 80 22.49 -11.34 32.79
C GLN A 80 21.39 -12.08 33.57
N GLY A 81 20.48 -12.77 32.90
CA GLY A 81 19.38 -13.52 33.52
C GLY A 81 19.73 -14.96 33.95
N SER A 82 21.00 -15.36 33.86
CA SER A 82 21.51 -16.69 34.25
C SER A 82 22.20 -16.70 35.63
N HIS A 83 21.86 -15.75 36.51
CA HIS A 83 22.39 -15.61 37.88
C HIS A 83 21.24 -15.62 38.89
#